data_AF-A0ABD5CH46-F1
#
_entry.id   AF-A0ABD5CH46-F1
#
_cell.length_a   1.000
_cell.length_b   1.000
_cell.length_c   1.000
_cell.angle_alpha   90.00
_cell.angle_beta   90.00
_cell.angle_gamma   90.00
#
_symmetry.space_group_name_H-M   'P 1'
#
loop_
_entity.id
_entity.type
_entity.pdbx_description
1 polymer ?
#
loop_
_entity_poly.entity_id
_entity_poly.type
_entity_poly.pdbx_seq_one_letter_code
_entity_poly.pdbx_strand_id
1 'polypeptide(L)'
;MNKLLVVCALIISICGCAVNTAPLTRDQVAAKVAVKAGYPGCNGCNMVRTYVAPRLYWKQFVNDPDFHGWLDLNLQLASTNSNTAGHVQAYRIVAGVIANGGFRDAWMTHVPSDALDRCPRDAEVVHGYHGFHTGNGIEFWLVKDDGTYVALGHVADSNGETIKDLECFSNVGSGASWIQMIDIPAKVIEDAERENRGIRIFAGRALMRYESTSDGYDPVTVAHTVRKGLMLEFSPDYLGGFADGLKRLGAGTPVAQ
;
A
#
# COMPACT_ATOMS: atom_id res chain seq x y z
N MET A 1 56.55 22.68 15.22
CA MET A 1 55.47 22.91 14.24
C MET A 1 54.75 21.59 14.02
N ASN A 2 53.71 21.38 14.83
CA ASN A 2 52.71 20.32 14.66
C ASN A 2 51.73 20.75 13.57
N LYS A 3 51.30 19.80 12.73
CA LYS A 3 50.09 19.76 11.88
C LYS A 3 50.41 19.12 10.53
N LEU A 4 50.66 17.81 10.50
CA LEU A 4 50.71 17.06 9.25
C LEU A 4 50.55 15.55 9.49
N LEU A 5 49.65 15.16 10.41
CA LEU A 5 49.38 13.74 10.71
C LEU A 5 47.93 13.53 11.18
N VAL A 6 46.95 14.16 10.55
CA VAL A 6 45.51 13.87 10.80
C VAL A 6 44.69 14.15 9.53
N VAL A 7 44.97 13.46 8.43
CA VAL A 7 44.10 13.51 7.22
C VAL A 7 43.77 12.13 6.66
N CYS A 8 44.54 11.08 6.96
CA CYS A 8 44.24 9.72 6.47
C CYS A 8 43.33 8.87 7.38
N ALA A 9 42.85 9.41 8.51
CA ALA A 9 42.02 8.66 9.46
C ALA A 9 40.54 9.10 9.51
N LEU A 10 40.08 9.90 8.53
CA LEU A 10 38.72 10.43 8.49
C LEU A 10 37.97 10.08 7.18
N ILE A 11 38.22 8.89 6.61
CA ILE A 11 37.48 8.37 5.44
C ILE A 11 36.74 7.05 5.77
N ILE A 12 36.74 6.61 7.04
CA ILE A 12 36.14 5.31 7.43
C ILE A 12 34.75 5.46 8.11
N SER A 13 34.23 6.67 8.32
CA SER A 13 32.96 6.87 9.07
C SER A 13 31.76 7.34 8.25
N ILE A 14 31.70 7.03 6.95
CA ILE A 14 30.44 7.11 6.20
C ILE A 14 30.22 5.80 5.43
N CYS A 15 30.36 4.67 6.12
CA CYS A 15 29.48 3.55 5.86
C CYS A 15 28.09 3.96 6.33
N GLY A 16 27.46 4.89 5.59
CA GLY A 16 26.01 4.93 5.56
C GLY A 16 25.61 3.51 5.22
N CYS A 17 24.80 2.89 6.08
CA CYS A 17 24.11 1.67 5.70
C CYS A 17 23.41 2.01 4.39
N ALA A 18 23.98 1.60 3.26
CA ALA A 18 23.25 1.49 2.03
C ALA A 18 22.09 0.57 2.43
N VAL A 19 20.92 1.17 2.64
CA VAL A 19 19.69 0.43 2.88
C VAL A 19 19.61 -0.45 1.66
N ASN A 20 19.91 -1.74 1.85
CA ASN A 20 20.18 -2.63 0.76
C ASN A 20 18.86 -2.77 -0.01
N THR A 21 18.71 -1.99 -1.08
CA THR A 21 17.53 -1.96 -1.95
C THR A 21 17.51 -3.16 -2.88
N ALA A 22 18.46 -4.08 -2.72
CA ALA A 22 18.45 -5.37 -3.39
C ALA A 22 17.12 -6.09 -3.10
N PRO A 23 16.47 -6.67 -4.13
CA PRO A 23 15.29 -7.50 -3.93
C PRO A 23 15.57 -8.58 -2.86
N LEU A 24 14.63 -8.80 -1.97
CA LEU A 24 14.75 -9.86 -0.97
C LEU A 24 14.70 -11.21 -1.67
N THR A 25 15.69 -12.05 -1.38
CA THR A 25 15.69 -13.45 -1.85
C THR A 25 14.59 -14.26 -1.17
N ARG A 26 14.17 -15.36 -1.81
CA ARG A 26 13.14 -16.29 -1.30
C ARG A 26 13.37 -16.69 0.16
N ASP A 27 14.59 -17.12 0.50
CA ASP A 27 14.93 -17.56 1.86
C ASP A 27 14.88 -16.43 2.88
N GLN A 28 15.33 -15.23 2.51
CA GLN A 28 15.27 -14.04 3.37
C GLN A 28 13.82 -13.64 3.66
N VAL A 29 12.93 -13.79 2.67
CA VAL A 29 11.50 -13.53 2.87
C VAL A 29 10.89 -14.59 3.78
N ALA A 30 11.12 -15.88 3.50
CA ALA A 30 10.60 -17.00 4.28
C ALA A 30 11.00 -16.96 5.77
N ALA A 31 12.26 -16.60 6.04
CA ALA A 31 12.78 -16.44 7.39
C ALA A 31 12.11 -15.27 8.15
N LYS A 32 11.69 -14.23 7.43
CA LYS A 32 11.09 -13.01 8.01
C LYS A 32 9.57 -13.03 8.08
N VAL A 33 8.90 -14.04 7.51
CA VAL A 33 7.46 -14.23 7.72
C VAL A 33 7.21 -14.48 9.20
N ALA A 34 6.25 -13.74 9.76
CA ALA A 34 5.92 -13.78 11.17
C ALA A 34 4.41 -13.85 11.39
N VAL A 35 4.02 -14.42 12.54
CA VAL A 35 2.64 -14.37 13.03
C VAL A 35 2.43 -13.04 13.76
N LYS A 36 1.44 -12.25 13.34
CA LYS A 36 1.12 -10.94 13.93
C LYS A 36 -0.06 -10.97 14.92
N ALA A 37 -0.77 -12.10 15.01
CA ALA A 37 -1.98 -12.37 15.80
C ALA A 37 -3.31 -11.85 15.22
N GLY A 38 -4.41 -12.44 15.72
CA GLY A 38 -5.80 -12.29 15.26
C GLY A 38 -6.47 -10.99 15.72
N TYR A 39 -7.58 -10.68 15.03
CA TYR A 39 -8.36 -9.44 15.12
C TYR A 39 -8.47 -8.82 16.52
N PRO A 40 -8.39 -7.47 16.66
CA PRO A 40 -8.89 -6.82 17.87
C PRO A 40 -10.36 -7.22 18.08
N GLY A 41 -10.65 -7.97 19.16
CA GLY A 41 -12.03 -8.23 19.57
C GLY A 41 -12.48 -9.69 19.80
N CYS A 42 -11.67 -10.74 19.59
CA CYS A 42 -12.07 -12.10 20.05
C CYS A 42 -11.13 -12.67 21.13
N ASN A 43 -11.50 -12.43 22.40
CA ASN A 43 -10.98 -13.23 23.50
C ASN A 43 -11.71 -14.58 23.51
N GLY A 44 -11.01 -15.64 23.08
CA GLY A 44 -11.48 -17.03 23.22
C GLY A 44 -11.76 -17.80 21.92
N CYS A 45 -11.63 -17.19 20.74
CA CYS A 45 -11.75 -17.94 19.49
C CYS A 45 -10.48 -18.78 19.25
N ASN A 46 -10.63 -20.09 19.02
CA ASN A 46 -9.59 -20.92 18.40
C ASN A 46 -9.04 -20.20 17.16
N MET A 47 -7.77 -19.85 17.21
CA MET A 47 -7.32 -18.50 16.82
C MET A 47 -7.21 -18.30 15.30
N VAL A 48 -7.96 -17.33 14.78
CA VAL A 48 -7.63 -16.67 13.52
C VAL A 48 -6.21 -16.09 13.65
N ARG A 49 -5.29 -16.55 12.81
CA ARG A 49 -3.90 -16.13 12.71
C ARG A 49 -3.71 -15.32 11.45
N THR A 50 -3.13 -14.14 11.63
CA THR A 50 -2.64 -13.32 10.52
C THR A 50 -1.13 -13.49 10.43
N TYR A 51 -0.68 -13.87 9.24
CA TYR A 51 0.71 -14.04 8.86
C TYR A 51 1.11 -12.88 7.98
N VAL A 52 2.30 -12.33 8.18
CA VAL A 52 2.77 -11.16 7.46
C VAL A 52 4.17 -11.35 6.93
N ALA A 53 4.38 -10.96 5.67
CA ALA A 53 5.67 -10.95 5.00
C ALA A 53 6.56 -9.78 5.47
N PRO A 54 7.86 -9.72 5.18
CA PRO A 54 8.63 -8.49 5.36
C PRO A 54 8.07 -7.33 4.53
N ARG A 55 8.17 -6.12 5.08
CA ARG A 55 7.75 -4.88 4.44
C ARG A 55 8.62 -4.55 3.23
N LEU A 56 7.99 -4.01 2.20
CA LEU A 56 8.63 -3.48 1.01
C LEU A 56 8.30 -1.97 0.91
N TYR A 57 9.33 -1.15 0.75
CA TYR A 57 9.23 0.30 0.79
C TYR A 57 9.47 0.88 -0.60
N TRP A 58 8.56 1.76 -1.04
CA TRP A 58 8.71 2.52 -2.28
C TRP A 58 8.23 3.94 -2.10
N LYS A 59 8.90 4.85 -2.81
CA LYS A 59 8.56 6.25 -2.82
C LYS A 59 8.65 6.79 -4.24
N GLN A 60 7.70 7.65 -4.61
CA GLN A 60 7.72 8.39 -5.86
C GLN A 60 7.28 9.82 -5.63
N PHE A 61 7.93 10.73 -6.35
CA PHE A 61 7.50 12.10 -6.50
C PHE A 61 6.98 12.28 -7.93
N VAL A 62 5.79 12.85 -8.06
CA VAL A 62 5.17 13.23 -9.33
C VAL A 62 5.13 14.74 -9.38
N ASN A 63 5.63 15.29 -10.48
CA ASN A 63 5.75 16.73 -10.69
C ASN A 63 5.33 17.08 -12.10
N ASP A 64 4.04 16.92 -12.38
CA ASP A 64 3.44 17.21 -13.68
C ASP A 64 2.56 18.46 -13.58
N PRO A 65 2.36 19.25 -14.66
CA PRO A 65 1.62 20.51 -14.61
C PRO A 65 0.21 20.41 -14.00
N ASP A 66 -0.43 19.25 -14.19
CA ASP A 66 -1.80 18.97 -13.75
C ASP A 66 -1.84 18.17 -12.43
N PHE A 67 -0.68 17.74 -11.90
CA PHE A 67 -0.60 16.92 -10.70
C PHE A 67 0.78 16.97 -10.02
N HIS A 68 0.80 17.45 -8.78
CA HIS A 68 2.03 17.59 -7.99
C HIS A 68 1.88 16.93 -6.62
N GLY A 69 2.80 16.04 -6.26
CA GLY A 69 2.83 15.40 -4.94
C GLY A 69 3.78 14.21 -4.87
N TRP A 70 4.07 13.74 -3.67
CA TRP A 70 4.78 12.49 -3.44
C TRP A 70 3.86 11.48 -2.75
N LEU A 71 4.15 10.21 -3.04
CA LEU A 71 3.53 9.05 -2.45
C LEU A 71 4.64 8.13 -1.95
N ASP A 72 4.53 7.75 -0.70
CA ASP A 72 5.37 6.78 -0.02
C ASP A 72 4.49 5.63 0.45
N LEU A 73 4.90 4.41 0.10
CA LEU A 73 4.18 3.19 0.38
C LEU A 73 5.11 2.19 1.07
N ASN A 74 4.62 1.71 2.22
CA ASN A 74 5.15 0.57 2.92
C ASN A 74 4.16 -0.58 2.79
N LEU A 75 4.42 -1.50 1.85
CA LEU A 75 3.53 -2.60 1.54
C LEU A 75 3.99 -3.90 2.20
N GLN A 76 3.02 -4.68 2.65
CA GLN A 76 3.26 -5.98 3.26
C GLN A 76 2.16 -6.94 2.79
N LEU A 77 2.57 -8.09 2.24
CA LEU A 77 1.61 -9.16 1.97
C LEU A 77 1.23 -9.85 3.29
N ALA A 78 -0.06 -10.06 3.48
CA ALA A 78 -0.63 -10.72 4.64
C ALA A 78 -1.57 -11.85 4.22
N SER A 79 -1.65 -12.89 5.06
CA SER A 79 -2.60 -13.98 4.92
C SER A 79 -3.31 -14.20 6.25
N THR A 80 -4.62 -14.40 6.22
CA THR A 80 -5.43 -14.69 7.42
C THR A 80 -6.27 -15.95 7.18
N ASN A 81 -6.28 -16.88 8.13
CA ASN A 81 -7.16 -18.07 8.07
C ASN A 81 -8.56 -17.77 8.61
N SER A 82 -9.62 -18.23 7.94
CA SER A 82 -10.99 -18.14 8.47
C SER A 82 -11.31 -19.25 9.49
N ASN A 83 -12.07 -18.93 10.55
CA ASN A 83 -12.45 -19.85 11.65
C ASN A 83 -13.73 -20.68 11.38
N THR A 84 -14.28 -20.67 10.17
CA THR A 84 -15.40 -21.57 9.82
C THR A 84 -14.86 -22.85 9.21
N ALA A 85 -14.61 -23.87 10.05
CA ALA A 85 -14.50 -25.31 9.75
C ALA A 85 -14.21 -25.70 8.26
N GLY A 86 -13.13 -25.17 7.67
CA GLY A 86 -12.88 -25.30 6.23
C GLY A 86 -11.79 -24.43 5.61
N HIS A 87 -10.84 -23.90 6.40
CA HIS A 87 -9.51 -23.42 5.99
C HIS A 87 -9.35 -22.59 4.69
N VAL A 88 -10.20 -21.59 4.41
CA VAL A 88 -9.93 -20.62 3.33
C VAL A 88 -8.97 -19.53 3.85
N GLN A 89 -7.80 -19.38 3.21
CA GLN A 89 -6.86 -18.28 3.46
C GLN A 89 -7.32 -17.03 2.67
N ALA A 90 -7.39 -15.89 3.33
CA ALA A 90 -7.62 -14.59 2.70
C ALA A 90 -6.30 -13.83 2.58
N TYR A 91 -5.96 -13.39 1.37
CA TYR A 91 -4.73 -12.65 1.10
C TYR A 91 -5.00 -11.15 1.00
N ARG A 92 -4.12 -10.35 1.61
CA ARG A 92 -4.28 -8.90 1.71
C ARG A 92 -2.96 -8.17 1.52
N ILE A 93 -3.02 -6.97 0.95
CA ILE A 93 -1.95 -5.98 1.10
C ILE A 93 -2.29 -5.14 2.32
N VAL A 94 -1.37 -5.06 3.27
CA VAL A 94 -1.36 -4.03 4.31
C VAL A 94 -0.46 -2.91 3.81
N ALA A 95 -1.04 -1.74 3.56
CA ALA A 95 -0.34 -0.58 3.07
C ALA A 95 -0.25 0.49 4.16
N GLY A 96 0.96 0.78 4.63
CA GLY A 96 1.25 2.05 5.28
C GLY A 96 1.47 3.10 4.21
N VAL A 97 0.69 4.16 4.23
CA VAL A 97 0.69 5.21 3.22
C VAL A 97 1.17 6.50 3.86
N ILE A 98 2.03 7.23 3.15
CA ILE A 98 2.31 8.63 3.45
C ILE A 98 2.24 9.40 2.12
N ALA A 99 1.42 10.45 2.08
CA ALA A 99 1.11 11.15 0.85
C ALA A 99 1.00 12.66 1.06
N ASN A 100 1.29 13.44 0.02
CA ASN A 100 1.04 14.88 0.00
C ASN A 100 0.53 15.37 -1.37
N GLY A 101 0.17 16.66 -1.44
CA GLY A 101 -0.28 17.32 -2.67
C GLY A 101 -1.45 16.58 -3.31
N GLY A 102 -1.38 16.37 -4.63
CA GLY A 102 -2.42 15.69 -5.43
C GLY A 102 -2.80 14.27 -4.95
N PHE A 103 -1.93 13.61 -4.18
CA PHE A 103 -2.25 12.30 -3.57
C PHE A 103 -3.11 12.41 -2.30
N ARG A 104 -3.18 13.60 -1.67
CA ARG A 104 -3.94 13.87 -0.45
C ARG A 104 -5.32 14.49 -0.71
N ASP A 105 -5.55 15.11 -1.86
CA ASP A 105 -6.70 16.01 -2.09
C ASP A 105 -8.10 15.40 -1.84
N ALA A 106 -8.24 14.08 -1.70
CA ALA A 106 -9.50 13.44 -1.28
C ALA A 106 -9.86 13.64 0.21
N TRP A 107 -8.96 14.20 1.02
CA TRP A 107 -9.10 14.31 2.49
C TRP A 107 -9.20 15.74 3.00
N MET A 108 -9.20 16.76 2.15
CA MET A 108 -9.36 18.14 2.61
C MET A 108 -10.84 18.38 2.93
N THR A 109 -11.13 18.69 4.20
CA THR A 109 -12.47 19.05 4.62
C THR A 109 -12.69 20.53 4.39
N HIS A 110 -13.60 20.84 3.46
CA HIS A 110 -14.21 22.16 3.40
C HIS A 110 -15.42 22.16 4.33
N VAL A 111 -15.23 22.62 5.57
CA VAL A 111 -16.34 22.78 6.52
C VAL A 111 -16.98 24.14 6.25
N PRO A 112 -18.30 24.22 5.95
CA PRO A 112 -18.97 25.50 5.75
C PRO A 112 -18.92 26.32 7.05
N SER A 113 -17.98 27.29 7.11
CA SER A 113 -17.66 28.25 8.19
C SER A 113 -16.16 28.29 8.53
N ASP A 114 -15.37 27.31 8.11
CA ASP A 114 -13.91 27.36 8.25
C ASP A 114 -13.31 28.20 7.11
N ALA A 115 -12.44 29.15 7.49
CA ALA A 115 -11.81 30.06 6.53
C ALA A 115 -10.73 29.41 5.67
N LEU A 116 -10.31 28.18 6.00
CA LEU A 116 -9.25 27.44 5.36
C LEU A 116 -9.58 25.94 5.35
N ASP A 117 -9.21 25.27 4.26
CA ASP A 117 -9.27 23.81 4.16
C ASP A 117 -8.34 23.20 5.21
N ARG A 118 -8.84 22.19 5.94
CA ARG A 118 -8.09 21.49 6.99
C ARG A 118 -8.18 19.98 6.84
N CYS A 119 -7.37 19.27 7.60
CA CYS A 119 -7.57 17.83 7.75
C CYS A 119 -8.79 17.54 8.65
N PRO A 120 -9.48 16.41 8.42
CA PRO A 120 -10.51 15.93 9.32
C PRO A 120 -9.89 15.59 10.67
N ARG A 121 -10.62 15.89 11.75
CA ARG A 121 -10.30 15.44 13.11
C ARG A 121 -10.76 13.99 13.29
N ASP A 122 -10.17 13.25 14.23
CA ASP A 122 -10.50 11.84 14.50
C ASP A 122 -12.01 11.60 14.65
N ALA A 123 -12.72 12.47 15.37
CA ALA A 123 -14.17 12.37 15.53
C ALA A 123 -14.97 12.57 14.23
N GLU A 124 -14.43 13.31 13.26
CA GLU A 124 -15.06 13.53 11.94
C GLU A 124 -14.83 12.32 11.01
N VAL A 125 -13.73 11.59 11.21
CA VAL A 125 -13.43 10.32 10.54
C VAL A 125 -14.32 9.19 11.08
N VAL A 126 -14.46 9.11 12.41
CA VAL A 126 -15.20 8.04 13.10
C VAL A 126 -16.74 8.15 12.93
N HIS A 127 -17.28 9.35 12.76
CA HIS A 127 -18.74 9.57 12.69
C HIS A 127 -19.33 9.76 11.29
N GLY A 128 -18.55 9.50 10.22
CA GLY A 128 -19.09 9.35 8.87
C GLY A 128 -19.97 10.52 8.39
N TYR A 129 -19.55 11.76 8.63
CA TYR A 129 -20.32 12.93 8.22
C TYR A 129 -20.57 12.89 6.70
N HIS A 130 -21.84 12.68 6.35
CA HIS A 130 -22.36 12.60 5.00
C HIS A 130 -22.20 13.95 4.29
N GLY A 131 -21.19 14.04 3.43
CA GLY A 131 -20.84 15.27 2.70
C GLY A 131 -19.36 15.38 2.38
N PHE A 132 -18.52 14.59 3.07
CA PHE A 132 -17.14 14.39 2.67
C PHE A 132 -17.10 13.49 1.44
N HIS A 133 -16.48 13.97 0.36
CA HIS A 133 -16.21 13.12 -0.79
C HIS A 133 -15.55 11.83 -0.29
N THR A 134 -16.19 10.70 -0.60
CA THR A 134 -15.77 9.34 -0.28
C THR A 134 -14.31 9.13 -0.68
N GLY A 135 -13.40 9.40 0.24
CA GLY A 135 -11.96 9.23 0.04
C GLY A 135 -11.59 7.80 0.35
N ASN A 136 -11.52 6.94 -0.65
CA ASN A 136 -11.03 5.56 -0.49
C ASN A 136 -9.51 5.49 -0.23
N GLY A 137 -8.87 6.54 0.29
CA GLY A 137 -7.41 6.61 0.43
C GLY A 137 -6.70 6.56 -0.93
N ILE A 138 -5.61 5.79 -0.99
CA ILE A 138 -4.92 5.49 -2.26
C ILE A 138 -5.64 4.32 -2.92
N GLU A 139 -5.88 4.43 -4.22
CA GLU A 139 -6.49 3.36 -5.01
C GLU A 139 -5.42 2.33 -5.41
N PHE A 140 -5.80 1.06 -5.43
CA PHE A 140 -4.94 -0.05 -5.80
C PHE A 140 -5.52 -0.81 -6.99
N TRP A 141 -4.68 -1.17 -7.94
CA TRP A 141 -5.05 -1.96 -9.11
C TRP A 141 -4.07 -3.11 -9.31
N LEU A 142 -4.60 -4.29 -9.61
CA LEU A 142 -3.82 -5.37 -10.20
C LEU A 142 -3.51 -5.01 -11.65
N VAL A 143 -2.24 -5.12 -12.04
CA VAL A 143 -1.81 -4.92 -13.42
C VAL A 143 -1.57 -6.28 -14.06
N LYS A 144 -2.43 -6.63 -15.02
CA LYS A 144 -2.36 -7.86 -15.80
C LYS A 144 -1.21 -7.84 -16.80
N ASP A 145 -0.90 -9.01 -17.36
CA ASP A 145 0.20 -9.16 -18.32
C ASP A 145 -0.03 -8.42 -19.63
N ASP A 146 -1.30 -8.23 -20.02
CA ASP A 146 -1.72 -7.41 -21.15
C ASP A 146 -1.68 -5.90 -20.87
N GLY A 147 -1.26 -5.48 -19.67
CA GLY A 147 -1.23 -4.08 -19.24
C GLY A 147 -2.57 -3.55 -18.71
N THR A 148 -3.61 -4.38 -18.64
CA THR A 148 -4.91 -3.98 -18.11
C THR A 148 -4.87 -3.78 -16.60
N TYR A 149 -5.54 -2.73 -16.12
CA TYR A 149 -5.69 -2.41 -14.70
C TYR A 149 -7.03 -2.93 -14.18
N VAL A 150 -7.01 -3.76 -13.14
CA VAL A 150 -8.20 -4.25 -12.44
C VAL A 150 -8.21 -3.68 -11.02
N ALA A 151 -9.25 -2.92 -10.67
CA ALA A 151 -9.33 -2.30 -9.35
C ALA A 151 -9.42 -3.37 -8.25
N LEU A 152 -8.71 -3.14 -7.15
CA LEU A 152 -8.75 -3.98 -5.97
C LEU A 152 -9.61 -3.32 -4.88
N GLY A 153 -10.32 -4.14 -4.12
CA GLY A 153 -11.26 -3.68 -3.10
C GLY A 153 -10.56 -3.30 -1.79
N HIS A 154 -11.03 -2.22 -1.17
CA HIS A 154 -10.67 -1.87 0.19
C HIS A 154 -11.36 -2.79 1.19
N VAL A 155 -10.63 -3.16 2.23
CA VAL A 155 -11.13 -4.05 3.28
C VAL A 155 -11.41 -3.23 4.51
N ALA A 156 -12.68 -3.20 4.92
CA ALA A 156 -13.09 -2.65 6.20
C ALA A 156 -12.63 -3.56 7.35
N ASP A 157 -12.26 -2.94 8.45
CA ASP A 157 -11.94 -3.68 9.67
C ASP A 157 -13.23 -4.11 10.43
N SER A 158 -13.10 -4.61 11.67
CA SER A 158 -14.23 -5.06 12.50
C SER A 158 -15.14 -3.92 12.91
N ASN A 159 -14.60 -2.71 12.93
CA ASN A 159 -15.32 -1.48 13.23
C ASN A 159 -15.95 -0.88 11.95
N GLY A 160 -15.74 -1.53 10.80
CA GLY A 160 -16.19 -1.03 9.50
C GLY A 160 -15.24 -0.01 8.86
N GLU A 161 -14.05 0.21 9.42
CA GLU A 161 -13.11 1.25 9.00
C GLU A 161 -12.15 0.71 7.93
N THR A 162 -12.09 1.37 6.77
CA THR A 162 -11.16 1.02 5.67
C THR A 162 -9.78 1.68 5.81
N ILE A 163 -9.67 2.68 6.68
CA ILE A 163 -8.48 3.49 6.91
C ILE A 163 -8.27 3.63 8.42
N LYS A 164 -7.01 3.48 8.86
CA LYS A 164 -6.60 3.48 10.26
C LYS A 164 -5.45 4.44 10.48
N ASP A 165 -5.31 4.90 11.73
CA ASP A 165 -4.19 5.70 12.21
C ASP A 165 -3.91 6.90 11.28
N LEU A 166 -4.97 7.59 10.87
CA LEU A 166 -4.87 8.75 9.99
C LEU A 166 -4.24 9.91 10.78
N GLU A 167 -3.04 10.32 10.39
CA GLU A 167 -2.32 11.45 10.97
C GLU A 167 -1.99 12.46 9.87
N CYS A 168 -2.37 13.72 10.08
CA CYS A 168 -1.95 14.80 9.21
C CYS A 168 -0.74 15.55 9.79
N PHE A 169 0.18 15.94 8.92
CA PHE A 169 1.38 16.68 9.31
C PHE A 169 1.60 17.90 8.41
N SER A 170 2.12 18.97 9.00
CA SER A 170 2.27 20.30 8.37
C SER A 170 3.67 20.61 7.84
N ASN A 171 4.61 19.66 7.89
CA ASN A 171 5.97 19.87 7.39
C ASN A 171 6.05 19.74 5.85
N VAL A 172 6.99 20.47 5.23
CA VAL A 172 7.27 20.59 3.76
C VAL A 172 6.17 20.01 2.86
N GLY A 173 5.15 20.83 2.59
CA GLY A 173 4.10 20.52 1.61
C GLY A 173 2.86 19.81 2.14
N SER A 174 2.61 19.85 3.46
CA SER A 174 1.40 19.38 4.18
C SER A 174 0.84 18.03 3.69
N GLY A 175 1.11 16.96 4.43
CA GLY A 175 0.74 15.60 4.06
C GLY A 175 -0.15 14.88 5.07
N ALA A 176 -0.46 13.64 4.76
CA ALA A 176 -1.16 12.72 5.64
C ALA A 176 -0.51 11.33 5.58
N SER A 177 -0.56 10.61 6.68
CA SER A 177 -0.18 9.21 6.77
C SER A 177 -1.32 8.39 7.34
N TRP A 178 -1.46 7.15 6.88
CA TRP A 178 -2.47 6.23 7.38
C TRP A 178 -2.13 4.79 7.02
N ILE A 179 -2.92 3.84 7.52
CA ILE A 179 -2.86 2.43 7.15
C ILE A 179 -4.17 2.03 6.48
N GLN A 180 -4.08 1.28 5.38
CA GLN A 180 -5.24 0.68 4.72
C GLN A 180 -4.97 -0.76 4.29
N MET A 181 -6.03 -1.55 4.16
CA MET A 181 -5.96 -2.95 3.75
C MET A 181 -6.70 -3.16 2.43
N ILE A 182 -6.09 -3.93 1.54
CA ILE A 182 -6.62 -4.23 0.20
C ILE A 182 -6.70 -5.74 0.03
N ASP A 183 -7.85 -6.26 -0.36
CA ASP A 183 -8.00 -7.70 -0.62
C ASP A 183 -7.36 -8.06 -1.97
N ILE A 184 -6.58 -9.13 -1.98
CA ILE A 184 -6.09 -9.77 -3.21
C ILE A 184 -6.83 -11.11 -3.36
N PRO A 185 -7.45 -11.39 -4.51
CA PRO A 185 -8.04 -12.70 -4.76
C PRO A 185 -7.00 -13.81 -4.60
N ALA A 186 -7.30 -14.83 -3.78
CA ALA A 186 -6.36 -15.93 -3.49
C ALA A 186 -5.79 -16.57 -4.76
N LYS A 187 -6.64 -16.78 -5.76
CA LYS A 187 -6.24 -17.31 -7.07
C LYS A 187 -5.12 -16.51 -7.75
N VAL A 188 -5.08 -15.18 -7.57
CA VAL A 188 -4.00 -14.35 -8.16
C VAL A 188 -2.65 -14.68 -7.52
N ILE A 189 -2.64 -14.93 -6.20
CA ILE A 189 -1.43 -15.31 -5.45
C ILE A 189 -1.03 -16.74 -5.80
N GLU A 190 -1.98 -17.68 -5.78
CA GLU A 190 -1.75 -19.10 -6.06
C GLU A 190 -1.28 -19.33 -7.50
N ASP A 191 -1.90 -18.69 -8.49
CA ASP A 191 -1.48 -18.80 -9.89
C ASP A 191 -0.07 -18.18 -10.07
N ALA A 192 0.22 -17.06 -9.41
CA ALA A 192 1.53 -16.42 -9.49
C ALA A 192 2.64 -17.26 -8.85
N GLU A 193 2.39 -17.88 -7.69
CA GLU A 193 3.32 -18.83 -7.07
C GLU A 193 3.56 -20.04 -7.98
N ARG A 194 2.49 -20.66 -8.48
CA ARG A 194 2.55 -21.85 -9.34
C ARG A 194 3.34 -21.61 -10.62
N GLU A 195 3.17 -20.44 -11.22
CA GLU A 195 3.80 -20.04 -12.47
C GLU A 195 5.17 -19.36 -12.25
N ASN A 196 5.61 -19.22 -11.00
CA ASN A 196 6.85 -18.53 -10.62
C ASN A 196 6.94 -17.12 -11.25
N ARG A 197 5.86 -16.35 -11.18
CA ARG A 197 5.75 -14.99 -11.73
C ARG A 197 5.45 -13.98 -10.63
N GLY A 198 5.84 -12.73 -10.87
CA GLY A 198 5.55 -11.63 -9.98
C GLY A 198 4.09 -11.16 -10.07
N ILE A 199 3.62 -10.44 -9.06
CA ILE A 199 2.34 -9.74 -9.08
C ILE A 199 2.63 -8.25 -9.13
N ARG A 200 2.18 -7.60 -10.21
CA ARG A 200 2.29 -6.16 -10.39
C ARG A 200 1.06 -5.45 -9.85
N ILE A 201 1.29 -4.48 -8.99
CA ILE A 201 0.28 -3.64 -8.37
C ILE A 201 0.58 -2.20 -8.73
N PHE A 202 -0.42 -1.48 -9.21
CA PHE A 202 -0.34 -0.03 -9.29
C PHE A 202 -1.06 0.57 -8.08
N ALA A 203 -0.43 1.53 -7.42
CA ALA A 203 -1.01 2.24 -6.28
C ALA A 203 -0.92 3.74 -6.53
N GLY A 204 -2.05 4.44 -6.48
CA GLY A 204 -2.08 5.86 -6.80
C GLY A 204 -3.50 6.43 -6.87
N ARG A 205 -3.70 7.35 -7.81
CA ARG A 205 -5.02 7.95 -8.08
C ARG A 205 -5.31 7.98 -9.57
N ALA A 206 -6.57 7.75 -9.91
CA ALA A 206 -7.12 8.08 -11.22
C ALA A 206 -7.55 9.56 -11.25
N LEU A 207 -7.18 10.25 -12.31
CA LEU A 207 -7.51 11.64 -12.59
C LEU A 207 -8.26 11.70 -13.92
N MET A 208 -9.24 12.60 -14.01
CA MET A 208 -9.86 12.94 -15.27
C MET A 208 -9.13 14.13 -15.86
N ARG A 209 -8.50 13.94 -17.02
CA ARG A 209 -7.88 14.99 -17.82
C ARG A 209 -8.82 15.34 -18.97
N TYR A 210 -9.05 16.63 -19.19
CA TYR A 210 -9.84 17.11 -20.30
C TYR A 210 -8.90 17.66 -21.36
N GLU A 211 -9.04 17.16 -22.59
CA GLU A 211 -8.29 17.64 -23.74
C GLU A 211 -9.26 18.25 -24.74
N SER A 212 -9.03 19.52 -25.09
CA SER A 212 -9.77 20.19 -26.14
C SER A 212 -9.18 19.79 -27.49
N THR A 213 -10.01 19.15 -28.31
CA THR A 213 -9.70 18.77 -29.69
C THR A 213 -10.75 19.38 -30.63
N SER A 214 -10.63 19.11 -31.93
CA SER A 214 -11.68 19.39 -32.90
C SER A 214 -12.03 18.11 -33.64
N ASP A 215 -13.32 17.88 -33.89
CA ASP A 215 -13.79 16.77 -34.73
C ASP A 215 -13.73 17.09 -36.24
N GLY A 216 -13.15 18.23 -36.60
CA GLY A 216 -13.07 18.76 -37.96
C GLY A 216 -14.07 19.87 -38.26
N TYR A 217 -15.06 20.10 -37.40
CA TYR A 217 -16.06 21.17 -37.56
C TYR A 217 -16.23 22.01 -36.30
N ASP A 218 -16.31 21.37 -35.13
CA ASP A 218 -16.52 22.03 -33.85
C ASP A 218 -15.41 21.70 -32.83
N PRO A 219 -15.16 22.58 -31.85
CA PRO A 219 -14.32 22.26 -30.71
C PRO A 219 -15.04 21.24 -29.81
N VAL A 220 -14.39 20.11 -29.52
CA VAL A 220 -14.89 19.03 -28.68
C VAL A 220 -13.95 18.84 -27.50
N THR A 221 -14.50 18.68 -26.29
CA THR A 221 -13.73 18.32 -25.10
C THR A 221 -13.83 16.82 -24.88
N VAL A 222 -12.69 16.13 -24.90
CA VAL A 222 -12.61 14.69 -24.62
C VAL A 222 -12.05 14.49 -23.22
N ALA A 223 -12.69 13.63 -22.44
CA ALA A 223 -12.24 13.28 -21.09
C ALA A 223 -11.44 11.97 -21.13
N HIS A 224 -10.20 12.02 -20.64
CA HIS A 224 -9.28 10.89 -20.54
C HIS A 224 -8.99 10.58 -19.08
N THR A 225 -9.05 9.30 -18.70
CA THR A 225 -8.61 8.87 -17.37
C THR A 225 -7.09 8.63 -17.38
N VAL A 226 -6.35 9.38 -16.57
CA VAL A 226 -4.91 9.23 -16.38
C VAL A 226 -4.65 8.73 -14.96
N ARG A 227 -3.76 7.76 -14.78
CA ARG A 227 -3.35 7.29 -13.45
C ARG A 227 -2.00 7.88 -13.06
N LYS A 228 -1.90 8.43 -11.86
CA LYS A 228 -0.65 8.93 -11.27
C LYS A 228 -0.37 8.13 -10.00
N GLY A 229 0.86 7.63 -9.86
CA GLY A 229 1.20 6.72 -8.77
C GLY A 229 2.39 5.82 -9.10
N LEU A 230 2.54 4.81 -8.24
CA LEU A 230 3.64 3.84 -8.21
C LEU A 230 3.23 2.53 -8.87
N MET A 231 4.12 1.97 -9.69
CA MET A 231 4.07 0.56 -10.06
C MET A 231 4.98 -0.22 -9.11
N LEU A 232 4.44 -1.25 -8.49
CA LEU A 232 5.12 -2.11 -7.53
C LEU A 232 5.02 -3.56 -7.98
N GLU A 233 6.01 -4.37 -7.65
CA GLU A 233 6.00 -5.80 -7.93
C GLU A 233 6.31 -6.59 -6.66
N PHE A 234 5.41 -7.50 -6.31
CA PHE A 234 5.75 -8.63 -5.45
C PHE A 234 6.44 -9.67 -6.33
N SER A 235 7.77 -9.73 -6.26
CA SER A 235 8.58 -10.60 -7.11
C SER A 235 8.27 -12.09 -6.88
N PRO A 236 8.62 -12.98 -7.83
CA PRO A 236 8.48 -14.42 -7.64
C PRO A 236 9.14 -14.92 -6.34
N ASP A 237 10.34 -14.42 -6.04
CA ASP A 237 11.07 -14.75 -4.80
C ASP A 237 10.31 -14.28 -3.55
N TYR A 238 9.67 -13.11 -3.60
CA TYR A 238 8.88 -12.61 -2.49
C TYR A 238 7.63 -13.46 -2.26
N LEU A 239 6.92 -13.85 -3.33
CA LEU A 239 5.73 -14.68 -3.24
C LEU A 239 6.07 -16.11 -2.78
N GLY A 240 7.08 -16.73 -3.39
CA GLY A 240 7.56 -18.06 -3.01
C GLY A 240 8.10 -18.08 -1.58
N GLY A 241 8.82 -17.04 -1.18
CA GLY A 241 9.35 -16.92 0.18
C GLY A 241 8.23 -16.72 1.20
N PHE A 242 7.20 -15.95 0.85
CA PHE A 242 6.02 -15.83 1.70
C PHE A 242 5.31 -17.18 1.88
N ALA A 243 5.09 -17.92 0.79
CA ALA A 243 4.48 -19.26 0.82
C ALA A 243 5.30 -20.25 1.67
N ASP A 244 6.63 -20.25 1.55
CA ASP A 244 7.50 -21.10 2.37
C ASP A 244 7.47 -20.70 3.85
N GLY A 245 7.43 -19.40 4.13
CA GLY A 245 7.27 -18.89 5.49
C GLY A 245 5.92 -19.28 6.10
N LEU A 246 4.84 -19.25 5.30
CA LEU A 246 3.53 -19.77 5.71
C LEU A 246 3.60 -21.25 6.06
N LYS A 247 4.14 -22.10 5.17
CA LYS A 247 4.33 -23.54 5.40
C LYS A 247 5.14 -23.81 6.67
N ARG A 248 6.27 -23.11 6.84
CA ARG A 248 7.14 -23.21 8.04
C ARG A 248 6.39 -22.88 9.32
N LEU A 249 5.47 -21.92 9.29
CA LEU A 249 4.65 -21.52 10.44
C LEU A 249 3.35 -22.34 10.59
N GLY A 250 3.21 -23.43 9.83
CA GLY A 250 2.04 -24.31 9.87
C GLY A 250 0.78 -23.69 9.26
N ALA A 251 0.92 -22.70 8.38
CA ALA A 251 -0.17 -22.13 7.59
C ALA A 251 -0.26 -22.88 6.26
N GLY A 252 -1.08 -23.94 6.21
CA GLY A 252 -1.41 -24.68 4.98
C GLY A 252 -1.65 -26.18 5.19
N THR A 253 -2.53 -26.76 4.38
CA THR A 253 -2.93 -28.18 4.20
C THR A 253 -3.79 -28.86 5.29
N PRO A 254 -4.96 -29.42 4.94
CA PRO A 254 -5.69 -30.34 5.82
C PRO A 254 -4.83 -31.57 6.09
N VAL A 255 -4.82 -32.02 7.34
CA VAL A 255 -4.39 -33.39 7.66
C VAL A 255 -5.37 -34.31 6.93
N ALA A 256 -4.86 -35.25 6.12
CA ALA A 256 -5.67 -36.29 5.51
C ALA A 256 -6.56 -36.93 6.61
N GLN A 257 -7.87 -36.92 6.38
CA GLN A 257 -8.79 -37.83 7.07
C GLN A 257 -8.72 -39.20 6.38
#